data_AF-A0A1F6RXJ6-F1
#
_entry.id   AF-A0A1F6RXJ6-F1
#
_cell.length_a   1.000
_cell.length_b   1.000
_cell.length_c   1.000
_cell.angle_alpha   90.00
_cell.angle_beta   90.00
_cell.angle_gamma   90.00
#
_symmetry.space_group_name_H-M   'P 1'
#
loop_
_entity.id
_entity.type
_entity.pdbx_description
1 polymer ?
#
loop_
_entity_poly.entity_id
_entity_poly.type
_entity_poly.pdbx_seq_one_letter_code
_entity_poly.pdbx_strand_id
1 'polypeptide(L)'
;MTINKIESANANSNTFLNNNYTENLPESQQVIQTFSLERDFEKSGINSDVIQRYRENGYLEELNDCWKLYYPELLENEISDYWTIRFYSPPVDENGKEENKYKRPAGLTSRIFRPLDSTPDLLQDSSKPLIITEGEKKAIKAVQEGFDCIAISGVWCWRGKTQDGLIPDMHKINWQDRSVYLCFDNDVVVKPQVKQALDALAEQLYKFGAIVRIINLPRYNEVNKKLGLDDYLIEYSVEDFKELMKSARMPVDLLLKSYITRRNEDFDKRVTYPIDSQNIVDFEFVKDGIYSVHNNYYDIKVERIKARKSGKDEEYNDEYDGWILQAVRKSNFIIKIRRGVIYNSIKFSHQTEHQLEIITLGNGISANPLIVSIKEILDIRNIHEILKKNGICLHTLKDTELKNIIQKELGSYPKRLQVFENPGYISLESGNYWAYKNSCINIDTKELIKAHNDCISIDNDTELSLKVIAGMKAPKIRYIEQEVDILLDEYPYLQSVYSRYGDYTRKPDQLIALALFTNVIETYNCTIEPFLILGTAIMSPFVSEIFDELQGFPIAFAGGESQSGKSNLLITIANLYGFDSTYLKSGTDTPKNILHNIEYLQ
;
A
#
# COMPACT_ATOMS: atom_id res chain seq x y z
N MET A 1 -40.36 8.70 70.02
CA MET A 1 -41.61 8.16 69.44
C MET A 1 -42.66 9.25 69.60
N THR A 2 -42.86 10.05 68.55
CA THR A 2 -43.67 11.27 68.62
C THR A 2 -44.53 11.35 67.37
N ILE A 3 -45.83 11.40 67.60
CA ILE A 3 -46.93 11.59 66.64
C ILE A 3 -47.15 13.09 66.44
N ASN A 4 -47.79 13.47 65.31
CA ASN A 4 -48.57 14.71 65.00
C ASN A 4 -47.98 15.51 63.81
N LYS A 5 -48.73 16.18 62.93
CA LYS A 5 -50.17 16.34 62.68
C LYS A 5 -50.30 17.05 61.31
N ILE A 6 -51.51 16.96 60.76
CA ILE A 6 -52.03 17.58 59.55
C ILE A 6 -52.30 19.10 59.76
N GLU A 7 -52.31 19.85 58.64
CA GLU A 7 -53.17 21.01 58.29
C GLU A 7 -52.67 22.48 58.23
N SER A 8 -53.28 23.20 57.26
CA SER A 8 -53.34 24.66 56.98
C SER A 8 -52.19 25.26 56.13
N ALA A 9 -52.37 26.22 55.22
CA ALA A 9 -53.50 26.84 54.52
C ALA A 9 -52.90 27.74 53.39
N ASN A 10 -53.66 27.95 52.32
CA ASN A 10 -53.37 28.86 51.20
C ASN A 10 -53.42 30.37 51.58
N ALA A 11 -52.51 31.18 51.03
CA ALA A 11 -52.82 32.45 50.31
C ALA A 11 -51.58 33.21 49.80
N ASN A 12 -51.59 33.50 48.48
CA ASN A 12 -51.07 34.68 47.75
C ASN A 12 -49.56 35.01 47.73
N SER A 13 -48.93 34.89 46.55
CA SER A 13 -48.69 36.05 45.65
C SER A 13 -47.93 35.64 44.38
N ASN A 14 -48.34 36.27 43.27
CA ASN A 14 -47.86 36.07 41.90
C ASN A 14 -46.37 36.39 41.71
N THR A 15 -45.64 35.51 41.01
CA THR A 15 -44.63 35.92 40.03
C THR A 15 -44.28 34.77 39.06
N PHE A 16 -44.75 34.93 37.82
CA PHE A 16 -44.11 34.61 36.54
C PHE A 16 -43.12 33.45 36.37
N LEU A 17 -43.40 32.70 35.30
CA LEU A 17 -42.54 31.98 34.35
C LEU A 17 -42.36 30.47 34.52
N ASN A 18 -42.90 29.78 33.49
CA ASN A 18 -42.40 28.59 32.81
C ASN A 18 -41.73 27.52 33.65
N ASN A 19 -42.38 26.34 33.73
CA ASN A 19 -41.72 25.07 33.47
C ASN A 19 -42.70 23.87 33.51
N ASN A 20 -42.32 22.83 32.76
CA ASN A 20 -42.65 21.41 32.92
C ASN A 20 -43.77 20.82 32.05
N TYR A 21 -43.39 20.44 30.83
CA TYR A 21 -43.57 19.05 30.39
C TYR A 21 -42.24 18.56 29.82
N THR A 22 -41.39 17.98 30.67
CA THR A 22 -40.28 17.12 30.26
C THR A 22 -40.65 15.70 30.69
N GLU A 23 -41.25 14.95 29.77
CA GLU A 23 -41.25 13.50 29.86
C GLU A 23 -39.84 12.99 29.52
N ASN A 24 -39.35 12.10 30.37
CA ASN A 24 -38.05 11.46 30.28
C ASN A 24 -37.92 10.66 28.96
N LEU A 25 -37.07 11.15 28.05
CA LEU A 25 -36.56 10.36 26.93
C LEU A 25 -35.20 9.73 27.31
N PRO A 26 -34.88 8.51 26.84
CA PRO A 26 -33.67 7.78 27.24
C PRO A 26 -32.37 8.47 26.81
N GLU A 27 -31.30 8.30 27.59
CA GLU A 27 -29.94 8.86 27.33
C GLU A 27 -29.38 8.57 25.93
N SER A 28 -29.86 7.53 25.23
CA SER A 28 -29.50 7.22 23.85
C SER A 28 -29.95 8.27 22.82
N GLN A 29 -30.90 9.14 23.16
CA GLN A 29 -31.36 10.23 22.28
C GLN A 29 -30.68 11.58 22.56
N GLN A 30 -29.97 11.74 23.67
CA GLN A 30 -29.16 12.96 23.92
C GLN A 30 -27.81 12.93 23.20
N VAL A 31 -27.29 11.76 22.86
CA VAL A 31 -25.99 11.62 22.16
C VAL A 31 -26.09 11.96 20.66
N ILE A 32 -27.27 11.85 20.05
CA ILE A 32 -27.49 12.05 18.60
C ILE A 32 -27.45 13.55 18.21
N GLN A 33 -27.55 14.49 19.15
CA GLN A 33 -27.56 15.93 18.83
C GLN A 33 -26.18 16.56 18.53
N THR A 34 -25.08 15.81 18.55
CA THR A 34 -23.73 16.41 18.51
C THR A 34 -23.06 16.39 17.14
N PHE A 35 -23.38 15.43 16.27
CA PHE A 35 -22.74 15.25 14.96
C PHE A 35 -23.77 15.34 13.82
N SER A 36 -23.69 16.40 13.02
CA SER A 36 -24.42 16.55 11.77
C SER A 36 -23.44 16.78 10.61
N LEU A 37 -23.91 16.56 9.39
CA LEU A 37 -23.15 16.83 8.16
C LEU A 37 -22.69 18.29 8.12
N GLU A 38 -23.60 19.23 8.36
CA GLU A 38 -23.33 20.66 8.32
C GLU A 38 -22.24 21.05 9.33
N ARG A 39 -22.37 20.62 10.59
CA ARG A 39 -21.36 20.90 11.62
C ARG A 39 -19.99 20.34 11.27
N ASP A 40 -19.92 19.20 10.58
CA ASP A 40 -18.63 18.61 10.21
C ASP A 40 -17.94 19.36 9.04
N PHE A 41 -18.71 19.90 8.10
CA PHE A 41 -18.20 20.73 7.03
C PHE A 41 -17.84 22.14 7.53
N GLU A 42 -18.67 22.72 8.40
CA GLU A 42 -18.42 24.01 9.06
C GLU A 42 -17.16 23.97 9.95
N LYS A 43 -16.88 22.84 10.60
CA LYS A 43 -15.61 22.62 11.32
C LYS A 43 -14.37 22.73 10.41
N SER A 44 -14.51 22.41 9.13
CA SER A 44 -13.46 22.62 8.10
C SER A 44 -13.55 24.01 7.46
N GLY A 45 -14.33 24.94 8.03
CA GLY A 45 -14.44 26.32 7.57
C GLY A 45 -15.23 26.51 6.28
N ILE A 46 -16.02 25.51 5.86
CA ILE A 46 -16.85 25.57 4.65
C ILE A 46 -18.15 26.28 4.99
N ASN A 47 -18.50 27.29 4.20
CA ASN A 47 -19.66 28.15 4.40
C ASN A 47 -20.96 27.39 4.11
N SER A 48 -22.03 27.74 4.84
CA SER A 48 -23.34 27.11 4.69
C SER A 48 -23.89 27.22 3.26
N ASP A 49 -23.63 28.31 2.55
CA ASP A 49 -24.02 28.50 1.13
C ASP A 49 -23.36 27.47 0.20
N VAL A 50 -22.09 27.11 0.45
CA VAL A 50 -21.36 26.09 -0.31
C VAL A 50 -21.92 24.71 0.03
N ILE A 51 -22.16 24.43 1.31
CA ILE A 51 -22.76 23.16 1.75
C ILE A 51 -24.13 22.97 1.10
N GLN A 52 -24.99 23.99 1.14
CA GLN A 52 -26.32 23.96 0.55
C GLN A 52 -26.25 23.72 -0.96
N ARG A 53 -25.34 24.37 -1.68
CA ARG A 53 -25.14 24.16 -3.11
C ARG A 53 -24.77 22.71 -3.44
N TYR A 54 -23.89 22.09 -2.67
CA TYR A 54 -23.55 20.68 -2.88
C TYR A 54 -24.76 19.77 -2.63
N ARG A 55 -25.60 20.08 -1.65
CA ARG A 55 -26.84 19.33 -1.37
C ARG A 55 -27.88 19.49 -2.47
N GLU A 56 -28.16 20.72 -2.88
CA GLU A 56 -29.17 21.03 -3.91
C GLU A 56 -28.83 20.44 -5.27
N ASN A 57 -27.54 20.36 -5.60
CA ASN A 57 -27.05 19.72 -6.83
C ASN A 57 -26.86 18.20 -6.69
N GLY A 58 -27.22 17.60 -5.56
CA GLY A 58 -27.18 16.14 -5.34
C GLY A 58 -25.80 15.54 -5.08
N TYR A 59 -24.77 16.37 -4.86
CA TYR A 59 -23.41 15.91 -4.59
C TYR A 59 -23.17 15.53 -3.13
N LEU A 60 -23.99 16.03 -2.20
CA LEU A 60 -23.81 15.81 -0.77
C LEU A 60 -25.11 15.37 -0.12
N GLU A 61 -25.07 14.21 0.52
CA GLU A 61 -26.23 13.54 1.12
C GLU A 61 -25.93 13.20 2.59
N GLU A 62 -26.88 13.50 3.48
CA GLU A 62 -26.82 13.10 4.88
C GLU A 62 -27.60 11.79 5.06
N LEU A 63 -26.95 10.81 5.68
CA LEU A 63 -27.50 9.52 6.05
C LEU A 63 -27.52 9.43 7.58
N ASN A 64 -28.21 8.42 8.14
CA ASN A 64 -28.44 8.32 9.58
C ASN A 64 -27.17 8.48 10.45
N ASP A 65 -26.08 7.80 10.08
CA ASP A 65 -24.82 7.77 10.87
C ASP A 65 -23.59 8.27 10.09
N CYS A 66 -23.79 8.82 8.89
CA CYS A 66 -22.70 9.25 8.02
C CYS A 66 -23.17 10.29 7.00
N TRP A 67 -22.21 10.96 6.36
CA TRP A 67 -22.49 11.73 5.16
C TRP A 67 -21.82 11.09 3.95
N LYS A 68 -22.42 11.28 2.78
CA LYS A 68 -21.94 10.78 1.49
C LYS A 68 -21.69 11.95 0.54
N LEU A 69 -20.48 11.99 -0.02
CA LEU A 69 -20.05 12.95 -1.02
C LEU A 69 -19.82 12.22 -2.34
N TYR A 70 -20.59 12.58 -3.36
CA TYR A 70 -20.41 12.11 -4.72
C TYR A 70 -19.36 12.95 -5.44
N TYR A 71 -18.58 12.31 -6.30
CA TYR A 71 -17.56 13.00 -7.08
C TYR A 71 -18.20 13.50 -8.37
N PRO A 72 -17.90 14.72 -8.82
CA PRO A 72 -18.18 15.06 -10.20
C PRO A 72 -17.28 14.26 -11.14
N GLU A 73 -17.72 14.08 -12.38
CA GLU A 73 -16.81 13.70 -13.45
C GLU A 73 -15.68 14.73 -13.54
N LEU A 74 -14.47 14.25 -13.81
CA LEU A 74 -13.29 15.11 -13.66
C LEU A 74 -13.35 16.32 -14.59
N LEU A 75 -13.85 16.12 -15.81
CA LEU A 75 -13.94 17.15 -16.85
C LEU A 75 -15.37 17.67 -17.10
N GLU A 76 -16.35 17.26 -16.29
CA GLU A 76 -17.76 17.62 -16.48
C GLU A 76 -18.45 17.80 -15.12
N ASN A 77 -19.43 18.69 -15.01
CA ASN A 77 -20.22 18.86 -13.78
C ASN A 77 -21.41 17.89 -13.74
N GLU A 78 -21.15 16.62 -14.04
CA GLU A 78 -22.09 15.52 -13.90
C GLU A 78 -21.67 14.65 -12.71
N ILE A 79 -22.64 14.03 -12.03
CA ILE A 79 -22.35 13.14 -10.89
C ILE A 79 -21.75 11.84 -11.44
N SER A 80 -20.59 11.44 -10.93
CA SER A 80 -19.96 10.16 -11.26
C SER A 80 -20.47 9.02 -10.38
N ASP A 81 -20.10 7.79 -10.76
CA ASP A 81 -20.32 6.58 -9.97
C ASP A 81 -19.45 6.48 -8.71
N TYR A 82 -18.47 7.38 -8.57
CA TYR A 82 -17.52 7.40 -7.47
C TYR A 82 -17.99 8.31 -6.33
N TRP A 83 -17.79 7.85 -5.08
CA TRP A 83 -18.23 8.57 -3.89
C TRP A 83 -17.32 8.26 -2.69
N THR A 84 -17.36 9.14 -1.69
CA THR A 84 -16.75 8.93 -0.38
C THR A 84 -17.81 9.09 0.71
N ILE A 85 -17.90 8.12 1.62
CA ILE A 85 -18.70 8.20 2.83
C ILE A 85 -17.77 8.45 4.02
N ARG A 86 -18.21 9.28 4.96
CA ARG A 86 -17.55 9.47 6.25
C ARG A 86 -18.53 9.22 7.39
N PHE A 87 -18.20 8.28 8.25
CA PHE A 87 -18.98 7.99 9.45
C PHE A 87 -18.75 9.04 10.53
N TYR A 88 -19.82 9.40 11.26
CA TYR A 88 -19.68 10.27 12.45
C TYR A 88 -18.93 9.55 13.57
N SER A 89 -19.26 8.27 13.75
CA SER A 89 -18.57 7.31 14.63
C SER A 89 -18.06 6.15 13.78
N PRO A 90 -16.75 5.84 13.79
CA PRO A 90 -16.22 4.73 13.01
C PRO A 90 -16.95 3.42 13.37
N PRO A 91 -17.35 2.60 12.38
CA PRO A 91 -17.88 1.27 12.68
C PRO A 91 -16.81 0.45 13.37
N VAL A 92 -17.21 -0.46 14.25
CA VAL A 92 -16.29 -1.34 14.97
C VAL A 92 -16.46 -2.75 14.40
N ASP A 93 -15.35 -3.42 14.10
CA ASP A 93 -15.36 -4.80 13.61
C ASP A 93 -15.79 -5.79 14.72
N GLU A 94 -15.98 -7.05 14.34
CA GLU A 94 -16.36 -8.14 15.25
C GLU A 94 -15.37 -8.38 16.41
N ASN A 95 -14.14 -7.87 16.29
CA ASN A 95 -13.06 -7.98 17.28
C ASN A 95 -12.92 -6.71 18.15
N GLY A 96 -13.82 -5.74 18.00
CA GLY A 96 -13.77 -4.49 18.78
C GLY A 96 -12.79 -3.44 18.26
N LYS A 97 -12.25 -3.61 17.04
CA LYS A 97 -11.32 -2.65 16.41
C LYS A 97 -12.09 -1.66 15.53
N GLU A 98 -11.83 -0.37 15.71
CA GLU A 98 -12.42 0.68 14.88
C GLU A 98 -11.98 0.53 13.41
N GLU A 99 -12.95 0.41 12.51
CA GLU A 99 -12.77 0.46 11.07
C GLU A 99 -12.40 1.90 10.61
N ASN A 100 -12.03 2.02 9.34
CA ASN A 100 -11.69 3.31 8.75
C ASN A 100 -12.89 4.27 8.75
N LYS A 101 -12.66 5.48 9.26
CA LYS A 101 -13.63 6.59 9.29
C LYS A 101 -14.19 6.95 7.91
N TYR A 102 -13.41 6.72 6.84
CA TYR A 102 -13.80 6.97 5.46
C TYR A 102 -13.95 5.66 4.70
N LYS A 103 -15.03 5.53 3.92
CA LYS A 103 -15.31 4.39 3.04
C LYS A 103 -15.56 4.86 1.61
N ARG A 104 -15.15 4.03 0.66
CA ARG A 104 -15.19 4.30 -0.78
C ARG A 104 -15.71 3.07 -1.52
N PRO A 105 -16.21 3.19 -2.76
CA PRO A 105 -16.76 2.06 -3.50
C PRO A 105 -15.71 0.95 -3.69
N ALA A 106 -16.05 -0.26 -3.27
CA ALA A 106 -15.19 -1.42 -3.41
C ALA A 106 -15.05 -1.83 -4.89
N GLY A 107 -13.85 -2.23 -5.30
CA GLY A 107 -13.57 -2.69 -6.67
C GLY A 107 -13.37 -1.57 -7.71
N LEU A 108 -13.76 -0.33 -7.41
CA LEU A 108 -13.49 0.82 -8.28
C LEU A 108 -12.07 1.38 -8.06
N THR A 109 -11.50 1.94 -9.12
CA THR A 109 -10.20 2.63 -9.05
C THR A 109 -10.37 4.00 -8.41
N SER A 110 -9.42 4.41 -7.57
CA SER A 110 -9.41 5.75 -6.96
C SER A 110 -9.53 6.85 -8.02
N ARG A 111 -10.23 7.93 -7.65
CA ARG A 111 -10.43 9.11 -8.50
C ARG A 111 -9.87 10.38 -7.87
N ILE A 112 -9.54 11.35 -8.71
CA ILE A 112 -9.21 12.72 -8.27
C ILE A 112 -10.52 13.43 -7.95
N PHE A 113 -10.59 14.10 -6.80
CA PHE A 113 -11.72 14.94 -6.46
C PHE A 113 -11.47 16.37 -6.98
N ARG A 114 -12.31 16.83 -7.90
CA ARG A 114 -12.43 18.24 -8.28
C ARG A 114 -13.65 18.84 -7.56
N PRO A 115 -13.48 19.90 -6.75
CA PRO A 115 -14.61 20.61 -6.16
C PRO A 115 -15.58 21.13 -7.23
N LEU A 116 -16.88 21.10 -6.93
CA LEU A 116 -17.96 21.53 -7.83
C LEU A 116 -17.78 22.99 -8.31
N ASP A 117 -17.29 23.85 -7.42
CA ASP A 117 -17.07 25.27 -7.70
C ASP A 117 -15.82 25.55 -8.55
N SER A 118 -15.00 24.53 -8.85
CA SER A 118 -13.92 24.62 -9.83
C SER A 118 -14.43 24.30 -11.23
N THR A 119 -14.20 25.19 -12.20
CA THR A 119 -14.58 24.94 -13.60
C THR A 119 -13.80 23.76 -14.18
N PRO A 120 -14.41 22.82 -14.93
CA PRO A 120 -13.67 21.72 -15.54
C PRO A 120 -12.52 22.14 -16.47
N ASP A 121 -12.70 23.24 -17.20
CA ASP A 121 -11.68 23.83 -18.09
C ASP A 121 -10.37 24.19 -17.36
N LEU A 122 -10.44 24.42 -16.05
CA LEU A 122 -9.25 24.63 -15.21
C LEU A 122 -8.24 23.51 -15.36
N LEU A 123 -8.69 22.26 -15.54
CA LEU A 123 -7.80 21.11 -15.64
C LEU A 123 -7.06 21.05 -16.99
N GLN A 124 -7.53 21.79 -18.00
CA GLN A 124 -6.87 21.93 -19.29
C GLN A 124 -6.01 23.21 -19.41
N ASP A 125 -6.32 24.23 -18.61
CA ASP A 125 -5.57 25.49 -18.56
C ASP A 125 -4.29 25.37 -17.70
N SER A 126 -3.15 25.11 -18.33
CA SER A 126 -1.85 25.00 -17.66
C SER A 126 -1.26 26.34 -17.24
N SER A 127 -1.83 27.47 -17.66
CA SER A 127 -1.35 28.80 -17.25
C SER A 127 -1.69 29.13 -15.79
N LYS A 128 -2.71 28.46 -15.23
CA LYS A 128 -3.14 28.64 -13.85
C LYS A 128 -2.46 27.65 -12.90
N PRO A 129 -1.96 28.12 -11.75
CA PRO A 129 -1.39 27.23 -10.74
C PRO A 129 -2.47 26.29 -10.20
N LEU A 130 -2.09 25.06 -9.86
CA LEU A 130 -3.00 24.07 -9.28
C LEU A 130 -2.45 23.52 -7.98
N ILE A 131 -3.25 23.54 -6.92
CA ILE A 131 -2.91 22.93 -5.64
C ILE A 131 -3.44 21.50 -5.60
N ILE A 132 -2.63 20.56 -5.11
CA ILE A 132 -3.04 19.20 -4.79
C ILE A 132 -2.91 18.99 -3.29
N THR A 133 -4.02 18.63 -2.64
CA THR A 133 -4.07 18.34 -1.20
C THR A 133 -4.61 16.94 -0.91
N GLU A 134 -4.53 16.52 0.35
CA GLU A 134 -5.11 15.28 0.84
C GLU A 134 -6.47 15.55 1.49
N GLY A 135 -7.53 14.99 0.91
CA GLY A 135 -8.88 15.05 1.47
C GLY A 135 -9.79 16.09 0.80
N GLU A 136 -11.03 15.67 0.58
CA GLU A 136 -12.00 16.35 -0.28
C GLU A 136 -12.44 17.68 0.34
N LYS A 137 -12.70 17.72 1.66
CA LYS A 137 -13.08 18.96 2.38
C LYS A 137 -12.02 20.06 2.28
N LYS A 138 -10.73 19.69 2.28
CA LYS A 138 -9.63 20.65 2.18
C LYS A 138 -9.60 21.34 0.83
N ALA A 139 -9.85 20.59 -0.25
CA ALA A 139 -9.97 21.16 -1.58
C ALA A 139 -11.22 22.05 -1.70
N ILE A 140 -12.36 21.67 -1.13
CA ILE A 140 -13.57 22.52 -1.10
C ILE A 140 -13.26 23.85 -0.40
N LYS A 141 -12.62 23.81 0.78
CA LYS A 141 -12.23 25.01 1.52
C LYS A 141 -11.25 25.88 0.72
N ALA A 142 -10.23 25.29 0.09
CA ALA A 142 -9.28 26.03 -0.74
C ALA A 142 -9.96 26.75 -1.92
N VAL A 143 -10.88 26.06 -2.61
CA VAL A 143 -11.64 26.64 -3.73
C VAL A 143 -12.59 27.73 -3.25
N GLN A 144 -13.22 27.57 -2.09
CA GLN A 144 -14.04 28.62 -1.47
C GLN A 144 -13.23 29.91 -1.21
N GLU A 145 -11.97 29.77 -0.80
CA GLU A 145 -11.06 30.91 -0.58
C GLU A 145 -10.42 31.45 -1.87
N GLY A 146 -10.82 30.93 -3.04
CA GLY A 146 -10.37 31.40 -4.34
C GLY A 146 -9.08 30.77 -4.86
N PHE A 147 -8.69 29.60 -4.33
CA PHE A 147 -7.53 28.85 -4.81
C PHE A 147 -7.94 27.62 -5.62
N ASP A 148 -7.43 27.53 -6.84
CA ASP A 148 -7.60 26.36 -7.71
C ASP A 148 -6.97 25.11 -7.05
N CYS A 149 -7.82 24.18 -6.61
CA CYS A 149 -7.39 23.03 -5.81
C CYS A 149 -8.14 21.75 -6.17
N ILE A 150 -7.41 20.64 -6.26
CA ILE A 150 -7.94 19.27 -6.35
C ILE A 150 -7.45 18.44 -5.16
N ALA A 151 -8.19 17.40 -4.83
CA ALA A 151 -7.82 16.48 -3.75
C ALA A 151 -7.58 15.06 -4.27
N ILE A 152 -6.61 14.41 -3.63
CA ILE A 152 -6.52 12.95 -3.61
C ILE A 152 -7.04 12.45 -2.26
N SER A 153 -7.72 11.31 -2.32
CA SER A 153 -8.39 10.65 -1.20
C SER A 153 -7.46 10.06 -0.12
N GLY A 154 -6.15 10.13 -0.35
CA GLY A 154 -5.08 9.61 0.48
C GLY A 154 -3.76 9.74 -0.27
N VAL A 155 -2.64 9.78 0.45
CA VAL A 155 -1.34 10.14 -0.15
C VAL A 155 -0.82 9.21 -1.25
N TRP A 156 -1.35 7.98 -1.34
CA TRP A 156 -1.05 7.02 -2.42
C TRP A 156 -2.21 6.82 -3.41
N CYS A 157 -3.35 7.48 -3.22
CA CYS A 157 -4.56 7.28 -4.02
C CYS A 157 -4.49 7.88 -5.45
N TRP A 158 -3.32 8.36 -5.87
CA TRP A 158 -3.00 8.69 -7.27
C TRP A 158 -2.47 7.48 -8.05
N ARG A 159 -2.19 6.35 -7.38
CA ARG A 159 -1.78 5.08 -8.00
C ARG A 159 -2.99 4.23 -8.35
N GLY A 160 -2.89 3.52 -9.46
CA GLY A 160 -3.94 2.65 -9.99
C GLY A 160 -3.41 1.31 -10.46
N LYS A 161 -4.31 0.50 -11.04
CA LYS A 161 -4.01 -0.83 -11.61
C LYS A 161 -3.67 -0.78 -13.11
N THR A 162 -3.48 0.41 -13.69
CA THR A 162 -3.07 0.58 -15.09
C THR A 162 -1.63 0.09 -15.30
N GLN A 163 -1.22 -0.07 -16.55
CA GLN A 163 0.13 -0.57 -16.89
C GLN A 163 1.26 0.31 -16.36
N ASP A 164 1.05 1.63 -16.30
CA ASP A 164 2.00 2.60 -15.75
C ASP A 164 1.81 2.84 -14.24
N GLY A 165 0.81 2.20 -13.62
CA GLY A 165 0.56 2.23 -12.18
C GLY A 165 -0.10 3.50 -11.65
N LEU A 166 -0.74 4.28 -12.53
CA LEU A 166 -1.43 5.54 -12.21
C LEU A 166 -2.95 5.39 -12.30
N ILE A 167 -3.71 6.32 -11.71
CA ILE A 167 -5.16 6.36 -11.96
C ILE A 167 -5.45 7.03 -13.31
N PRO A 168 -6.51 6.62 -14.04
CA PRO A 168 -6.84 7.21 -15.34
C PRO A 168 -6.98 8.73 -15.33
N ASP A 169 -7.47 9.30 -14.22
CA ASP A 169 -7.64 10.74 -14.03
C ASP A 169 -6.33 11.53 -14.13
N MET A 170 -5.18 10.93 -13.79
CA MET A 170 -3.87 11.58 -13.94
C MET A 170 -3.56 11.93 -15.40
N HIS A 171 -4.09 11.19 -16.37
CA HIS A 171 -3.84 11.44 -17.79
C HIS A 171 -4.80 12.46 -18.41
N LYS A 172 -5.88 12.80 -17.71
CA LYS A 172 -6.90 13.73 -18.20
C LYS A 172 -6.54 15.19 -17.96
N ILE A 173 -5.58 15.46 -17.08
CA ILE A 173 -5.18 16.83 -16.69
C ILE A 173 -3.98 17.27 -17.54
N ASN A 174 -4.03 18.50 -18.05
CA ASN A 174 -2.88 19.09 -18.73
C ASN A 174 -1.85 19.59 -17.72
N TRP A 175 -0.78 18.81 -17.54
CA TRP A 175 0.32 19.11 -16.61
C TRP A 175 1.47 19.89 -17.24
N GLN A 176 1.55 19.94 -18.57
CA GLN A 176 2.70 20.47 -19.28
C GLN A 176 2.90 21.95 -18.96
N ASP A 177 4.10 22.29 -18.46
CA ASP A 177 4.52 23.62 -18.02
C ASP A 177 3.63 24.26 -16.93
N ARG A 178 2.81 23.43 -16.26
CA ARG A 178 1.89 23.89 -15.21
C ARG A 178 2.60 24.01 -13.87
N SER A 179 2.39 25.12 -13.17
CA SER A 179 2.81 25.25 -11.77
C SER A 179 1.90 24.43 -10.85
N VAL A 180 2.45 23.41 -10.20
CA VAL A 180 1.69 22.53 -9.30
C VAL A 180 2.24 22.63 -7.88
N TYR A 181 1.36 22.89 -6.93
CA TYR A 181 1.69 23.01 -5.51
C TYR A 181 1.16 21.82 -4.74
N LEU A 182 2.05 20.99 -4.19
CA LEU A 182 1.68 19.91 -3.28
C LEU A 182 1.56 20.47 -1.86
N CYS A 183 0.37 20.38 -1.28
CA CYS A 183 0.06 20.88 0.06
C CYS A 183 -0.63 19.79 0.88
N PHE A 184 0.18 18.89 1.45
CA PHE A 184 -0.30 17.83 2.34
C PHE A 184 -0.20 18.30 3.81
N ASP A 185 -0.88 17.58 4.70
CA ASP A 185 -0.91 17.88 6.13
C ASP A 185 0.50 17.89 6.72
N ASN A 186 0.75 18.72 7.74
CA ASN A 186 2.10 18.87 8.33
C ASN A 186 2.65 17.58 9.02
N ASP A 187 1.85 16.52 9.10
CA ASP A 187 2.25 15.14 9.44
C ASP A 187 3.28 14.55 8.44
N VAL A 188 3.38 15.08 7.21
CA VAL A 188 4.34 14.66 6.17
C VAL A 188 5.79 14.70 6.68
N VAL A 189 6.10 15.67 7.54
CA VAL A 189 7.45 15.86 8.08
C VAL A 189 7.80 14.83 9.16
N VAL A 190 6.80 14.14 9.73
CA VAL A 190 6.99 13.16 10.83
C VAL A 190 6.94 11.71 10.32
N LYS A 191 6.14 11.42 9.29
CA LYS A 191 5.93 10.05 8.79
C LYS A 191 6.73 9.78 7.51
N PRO A 192 7.77 8.91 7.55
CA PRO A 192 8.57 8.58 6.37
C PRO A 192 7.74 8.11 5.17
N GLN A 193 6.67 7.33 5.42
CA GLN A 193 5.76 6.84 4.37
C GLN A 193 5.03 7.97 3.64
N VAL A 194 4.63 9.03 4.34
CA VAL A 194 3.92 10.17 3.77
C VAL A 194 4.85 11.01 2.91
N LYS A 195 6.07 11.26 3.40
CA LYS A 195 7.11 11.91 2.62
C LYS A 195 7.42 11.12 1.34
N GLN A 196 7.56 9.80 1.43
CA GLN A 196 7.80 8.94 0.28
C GLN A 196 6.67 9.04 -0.76
N ALA A 197 5.42 9.07 -0.31
CA ALA A 197 4.26 9.23 -1.18
C ALA A 197 4.26 10.58 -1.92
N LEU A 198 4.58 11.66 -1.18
CA LEU A 198 4.69 13.01 -1.72
C LEU A 198 5.85 13.15 -2.72
N ASP A 199 7.04 12.64 -2.39
CA ASP A 199 8.21 12.63 -3.28
C ASP A 199 7.91 11.82 -4.56
N ALA A 200 7.23 10.67 -4.44
CA ALA A 200 6.84 9.85 -5.58
C ALA A 200 5.80 10.54 -6.48
N LEU A 201 4.79 11.20 -5.90
CA LEU A 201 3.82 11.99 -6.66
C LEU A 201 4.51 13.15 -7.39
N ALA A 202 5.39 13.88 -6.70
CA ALA A 202 6.15 14.97 -7.29
C ALA A 202 6.99 14.50 -8.49
N GLU A 203 7.63 13.34 -8.39
CA GLU A 203 8.35 12.74 -9.51
C GLU A 203 7.45 12.38 -10.70
N GLN A 204 6.24 11.87 -10.47
CA GLN A 204 5.32 11.58 -11.57
C GLN A 204 4.80 12.84 -12.25
N LEU A 205 4.42 13.86 -11.48
CA LEU A 205 4.00 15.16 -12.03
C LEU A 205 5.12 15.83 -12.83
N TYR A 206 6.36 15.76 -12.35
CA TYR A 206 7.53 16.24 -13.08
C TYR A 206 7.71 15.51 -14.42
N LYS A 207 7.49 14.19 -14.47
CA LYS A 207 7.54 13.42 -15.73
C LYS A 207 6.43 13.82 -16.72
N PHE A 208 5.29 14.28 -16.22
CA PHE A 208 4.23 14.86 -17.05
C PHE A 208 4.52 16.32 -17.48
N GLY A 209 5.67 16.89 -17.10
CA GLY A 209 6.06 18.25 -17.48
C GLY A 209 5.62 19.35 -16.51
N ALA A 210 5.11 19.00 -15.33
CA ALA A 210 4.72 19.99 -14.33
C ALA A 210 5.93 20.61 -13.60
N ILE A 211 5.79 21.87 -13.21
CA ILE A 211 6.71 22.60 -12.33
C ILE A 211 6.21 22.43 -10.90
N VAL A 212 6.75 21.42 -10.21
CA VAL A 212 6.26 20.99 -8.89
C VAL A 212 6.93 21.75 -7.76
N ARG A 213 6.13 22.32 -6.85
CA ARG A 213 6.57 22.94 -5.60
C ARG A 213 5.85 22.32 -4.40
N ILE A 214 6.53 22.21 -3.27
CA ILE A 214 5.95 21.72 -2.01
C ILE A 214 5.68 22.91 -1.09
N ILE A 215 4.44 23.02 -0.62
CA ILE A 215 4.05 23.92 0.46
C ILE A 215 4.21 23.16 1.78
N ASN A 216 5.08 23.69 2.66
CA ASN A 216 5.22 23.15 4.01
C ASN A 216 4.36 23.99 4.96
N LEU A 217 3.23 23.43 5.41
CA LEU A 217 2.40 24.07 6.42
C LEU A 217 3.19 24.21 7.75
N PRO A 218 3.08 25.35 8.47
CA PRO A 218 3.80 25.55 9.71
C PRO A 218 3.35 24.58 10.80
N ARG A 219 4.21 24.39 11.80
CA ARG A 219 3.83 23.70 13.04
C ARG A 219 3.44 24.74 14.07
N TYR A 220 2.35 24.51 14.80
CA TYR A 220 2.12 25.25 16.02
C TYR A 220 3.24 25.02 17.04
N ASN A 221 3.45 26.01 17.90
CA ASN A 221 4.33 25.89 19.06
C ASN A 221 3.81 24.85 20.09
N GLU A 222 2.57 24.38 19.93
CA GLU A 222 2.01 23.28 20.71
C GLU A 222 2.38 21.93 20.06
N VAL A 223 3.12 21.11 20.80
CA VAL A 223 3.54 19.77 20.39
C VAL A 223 2.30 18.92 20.11
N ASN A 224 2.19 18.38 18.88
CA ASN A 224 1.20 17.41 18.39
C ASN A 224 -0.11 17.94 17.75
N LYS A 225 -0.30 19.24 17.51
CA LYS A 225 -1.47 19.68 16.70
C LYS A 225 -1.19 19.50 15.21
N LYS A 226 -1.90 18.55 14.59
CA LYS A 226 -1.94 18.38 13.13
C LYS A 226 -2.56 19.62 12.50
N LEU A 227 -1.99 20.08 11.40
CA LEU A 227 -2.50 21.21 10.64
C LEU A 227 -2.71 20.77 9.20
N GLY A 228 -3.98 20.70 8.81
CA GLY A 228 -4.39 20.55 7.41
C GLY A 228 -4.45 21.89 6.69
N LEU A 229 -4.63 21.83 5.37
CA LEU A 229 -4.84 23.02 4.55
C LEU A 229 -6.12 23.78 4.95
N ASP A 230 -7.20 23.07 5.27
CA ASP A 230 -8.44 23.69 5.78
C ASP A 230 -8.22 24.38 7.12
N ASP A 231 -7.54 23.73 8.06
CA ASP A 231 -7.21 24.35 9.35
C ASP A 231 -6.38 25.64 9.19
N TYR A 232 -5.40 25.63 8.27
CA TYR A 232 -4.60 26.83 7.99
C TYR A 232 -5.45 27.95 7.41
N LEU A 233 -6.35 27.66 6.47
CA LEU A 233 -7.25 28.65 5.86
C LEU A 233 -8.37 29.14 6.79
N ILE A 234 -8.58 28.49 7.93
CA ILE A 234 -9.46 28.99 9.00
C ILE A 234 -8.72 29.99 9.88
N GLU A 235 -7.46 29.70 10.21
CA GLU A 235 -6.69 30.51 11.14
C GLU A 235 -6.01 31.73 10.50
N TYR A 236 -5.52 31.59 9.26
CA TYR A 236 -4.73 32.60 8.57
C TYR A 236 -5.51 33.21 7.40
N SER A 237 -5.10 34.41 6.98
CA SER A 237 -5.72 35.09 5.85
C SER A 237 -5.34 34.47 4.50
N VAL A 238 -6.12 34.78 3.47
CA VAL A 238 -5.81 34.44 2.07
C VAL A 238 -4.46 35.03 1.65
N GLU A 239 -4.11 36.22 2.13
CA GLU A 239 -2.83 36.87 1.89
C GLU A 239 -1.67 36.09 2.52
N ASP A 240 -1.83 35.61 3.75
CA ASP A 240 -0.82 34.78 4.42
C ASP A 240 -0.57 33.48 3.64
N PHE A 241 -1.63 32.82 3.14
CA PHE A 241 -1.46 31.63 2.33
C PHE A 241 -0.78 31.93 0.98
N LYS A 242 -1.07 33.07 0.34
CA LYS A 242 -0.35 33.50 -0.87
C LYS A 242 1.14 33.75 -0.59
N GLU A 243 1.49 34.29 0.57
CA GLU A 243 2.88 34.42 1.00
C GLU A 243 3.54 33.07 1.23
N LEU A 244 2.81 32.14 1.87
CA LEU A 244 3.28 30.76 2.06
C LEU A 244 3.52 30.06 0.71
N MET A 245 2.64 30.24 -0.28
CA MET A 245 2.82 29.72 -1.64
C MET A 245 4.08 30.28 -2.32
N LYS A 246 4.44 31.55 -2.09
CA LYS A 246 5.69 32.13 -2.62
C LYS A 246 6.93 31.50 -1.98
N SER A 247 6.80 31.03 -0.73
CA SER A 247 7.87 30.31 -0.03
C SER A 247 7.96 28.81 -0.39
N ALA A 248 7.02 28.31 -1.20
CA ALA A 248 6.98 26.92 -1.65
C ALA A 248 8.18 26.60 -2.54
N ARG A 249 8.74 25.40 -2.35
CA ARG A 249 10.06 25.05 -2.90
C ARG A 249 9.99 23.86 -3.81
N MET A 250 10.84 23.82 -4.82
CA MET A 250 11.01 22.62 -5.61
C MET A 250 11.75 21.54 -4.79
N PRO A 251 11.31 20.27 -4.83
CA PRO A 251 12.06 19.20 -4.19
C PRO A 251 13.49 19.14 -4.73
N VAL A 252 14.49 18.95 -3.85
CA VAL A 252 15.92 18.95 -4.22
C VAL A 252 16.21 17.95 -5.35
N ASP A 253 15.61 16.77 -5.30
CA ASP A 253 15.81 15.74 -6.34
C ASP A 253 15.27 16.19 -7.71
N LEU A 254 14.19 16.97 -7.76
CA LEU A 254 13.65 17.54 -8.99
C LEU A 254 14.47 18.73 -9.47
N LEU A 255 14.90 19.60 -8.54
CA LEU A 255 15.79 20.72 -8.81
C LEU A 255 17.07 20.24 -9.50
N LEU A 256 17.73 19.21 -8.94
CA LEU A 256 18.94 18.67 -9.54
C LEU A 256 18.69 17.99 -10.90
N LYS A 257 17.54 17.31 -11.08
CA LYS A 257 17.15 16.74 -12.39
C LYS A 257 16.92 17.82 -13.45
N SER A 258 16.39 18.98 -13.07
CA SER A 258 16.14 20.08 -14.01
C SER A 258 17.43 20.71 -14.56
N TYR A 259 18.50 20.78 -13.76
CA TYR A 259 19.78 21.32 -14.18
C TYR A 259 20.68 20.27 -14.85
N ILE A 260 20.74 19.05 -14.30
CA ILE A 260 21.64 17.99 -14.78
C ILE A 260 20.94 17.18 -15.88
N THR A 261 20.72 17.81 -17.04
CA THR A 261 19.91 17.28 -18.14
C THR A 261 20.64 16.23 -19.00
N ARG A 262 21.97 16.33 -19.13
CA ARG A 262 22.79 15.36 -19.88
C ARG A 262 23.54 14.43 -18.93
N ARG A 263 23.62 13.15 -19.32
CA ARG A 263 24.53 12.20 -18.67
C ARG A 263 25.93 12.78 -18.82
N ASN A 264 26.56 13.17 -17.72
CA ASN A 264 27.99 13.41 -17.73
C ASN A 264 28.63 12.08 -18.15
N GLU A 265 29.11 11.98 -19.40
CA GLU A 265 29.60 10.72 -19.97
C GLU A 265 30.86 10.25 -19.24
N ASP A 266 31.65 11.21 -18.77
CA ASP A 266 32.90 10.99 -18.05
C ASP A 266 32.67 10.90 -16.54
N PHE A 267 33.19 9.84 -15.92
CA PHE A 267 33.24 9.73 -14.45
C PHE A 267 34.27 10.70 -13.86
N ASP A 268 34.03 11.18 -12.64
CA ASP A 268 34.91 12.09 -11.89
C ASP A 268 35.25 13.43 -12.55
N LYS A 269 34.64 13.74 -13.70
CA LYS A 269 34.78 15.04 -14.35
C LYS A 269 33.77 16.03 -13.77
N ARG A 270 34.27 17.20 -13.38
CA ARG A 270 33.43 18.30 -12.89
C ARG A 270 32.75 19.00 -14.06
N VAL A 271 31.42 19.11 -13.97
CA VAL A 271 30.60 19.94 -14.86
C VAL A 271 29.96 21.03 -14.02
N THR A 272 30.00 22.27 -14.53
CA THR A 272 29.43 23.44 -13.87
C THR A 272 28.19 23.92 -14.60
N TYR A 273 27.12 24.18 -13.87
CA TYR A 273 25.88 24.73 -14.40
C TYR A 273 25.61 26.10 -13.76
N PRO A 274 25.38 27.17 -14.54
CA PRO A 274 24.96 28.46 -13.99
C PRO A 274 23.56 28.32 -13.39
N ILE A 275 23.36 28.82 -12.17
CA ILE A 275 22.05 28.80 -11.50
C ILE A 275 21.27 30.05 -11.87
N ASP A 276 20.02 29.85 -12.32
CA ASP A 276 19.12 30.95 -12.66
C ASP A 276 18.71 31.72 -11.40
N SER A 277 18.52 33.04 -11.55
CA SER A 277 18.18 33.92 -10.43
C SER A 277 16.92 33.51 -9.67
N GLN A 278 15.97 32.87 -10.34
CA GLN A 278 14.71 32.38 -9.76
C GLN A 278 14.91 31.17 -8.84
N ASN A 279 15.94 30.35 -9.09
CA ASN A 279 16.20 29.11 -8.36
C ASN A 279 17.26 29.26 -7.27
N ILE A 280 17.89 30.44 -7.11
CA ILE A 280 18.90 30.69 -6.07
C ILE A 280 18.38 30.33 -4.68
N VAL A 281 17.16 30.75 -4.36
CA VAL A 281 16.53 30.50 -3.05
C VAL A 281 16.33 29.00 -2.81
N ASP A 282 15.98 28.23 -3.85
CA ASP A 282 15.83 26.78 -3.74
C ASP A 282 17.19 26.09 -3.53
N PHE A 283 18.26 26.60 -4.17
CA PHE A 283 19.62 26.08 -4.04
C PHE A 283 20.29 26.38 -2.69
N GLU A 284 19.88 27.41 -1.95
CA GLU A 284 20.39 27.70 -0.60
C GLU A 284 20.18 26.53 0.38
N PHE A 285 19.19 25.68 0.13
CA PHE A 285 18.88 24.52 0.96
C PHE A 285 19.58 23.23 0.52
N VAL A 286 20.24 23.24 -0.64
CA VAL A 286 20.99 22.09 -1.14
C VAL A 286 22.32 22.03 -0.40
N LYS A 287 22.48 21.02 0.44
CA LYS A 287 23.75 20.77 1.15
C LYS A 287 24.73 20.08 0.23
N ASP A 288 26.01 20.36 0.38
CA ASP A 288 27.07 19.62 -0.30
C ASP A 288 27.01 18.13 0.04
N GLY A 289 27.10 17.26 -0.96
CA GLY A 289 27.07 15.81 -0.74
C GLY A 289 26.64 15.00 -1.97
N ILE A 290 26.35 13.72 -1.72
CA ILE A 290 25.97 12.77 -2.77
C ILE A 290 24.45 12.73 -2.96
N TYR A 291 23.99 12.99 -4.17
CA TYR A 291 22.58 12.95 -4.56
C TYR A 291 22.35 11.98 -5.72
N SER A 292 21.15 11.38 -5.77
CA SER A 292 20.73 10.53 -6.88
C SER A 292 20.01 11.36 -7.95
N VAL A 293 20.57 11.39 -9.16
CA VAL A 293 20.01 12.14 -10.30
C VAL A 293 20.05 11.24 -11.54
N HIS A 294 18.93 11.09 -12.24
CA HIS A 294 18.80 10.25 -13.45
C HIS A 294 19.36 8.81 -13.28
N ASN A 295 19.14 8.16 -12.14
CA ASN A 295 19.70 6.84 -11.78
C ASN A 295 21.24 6.77 -11.69
N ASN A 296 21.88 7.90 -11.34
CA ASN A 296 23.31 7.97 -11.05
C ASN A 296 23.53 8.75 -9.75
N TYR A 297 24.62 8.48 -9.04
CA TYR A 297 25.08 9.32 -7.94
C TYR A 297 25.97 10.44 -8.44
N TYR A 298 25.70 11.66 -7.99
CA TYR A 298 26.50 12.85 -8.25
C TYR A 298 26.97 13.45 -6.93
N ASP A 299 28.24 13.84 -6.87
CA ASP A 299 28.77 14.75 -5.84
C ASP A 299 28.42 16.18 -6.27
N ILE A 300 27.57 16.81 -5.46
CA ILE A 300 26.98 18.12 -5.70
C ILE A 300 27.60 19.13 -4.75
N LYS A 301 28.04 20.26 -5.32
CA LYS A 301 28.46 21.44 -4.57
C LYS A 301 27.85 22.69 -5.16
N VAL A 302 27.39 23.59 -4.30
CA VAL A 302 26.82 24.87 -4.70
C VAL A 302 27.75 25.97 -4.22
N GLU A 303 28.33 26.73 -5.15
CA GLU A 303 29.30 27.78 -4.84
C GLU A 303 28.95 29.07 -5.58
N ARG A 304 29.22 30.21 -4.95
CA ARG A 304 29.15 31.51 -5.62
C ARG A 304 30.52 31.87 -6.18
N ILE A 305 30.61 32.02 -7.50
CA ILE A 305 31.83 32.51 -8.15
C ILE A 305 31.74 34.02 -8.30
N LYS A 306 32.83 34.72 -7.95
CA LYS A 306 33.03 36.13 -8.26
C LYS A 306 33.93 36.24 -9.49
N ALA A 307 33.61 37.14 -10.41
CA ALA A 307 34.47 37.44 -11.55
C ALA A 307 35.88 37.86 -11.05
N ARG A 308 36.92 37.14 -11.48
CA ARG A 308 38.31 37.57 -11.26
C ARG A 308 38.64 38.64 -12.30
N LYS A 309 39.20 39.78 -11.86
CA LYS A 309 39.85 40.72 -12.78
C LYS A 309 41.00 39.99 -13.48
N SER A 310 40.93 39.90 -14.81
CA SER A 310 41.98 39.36 -15.68
C SER A 310 43.35 39.98 -15.32
N GLY A 311 44.25 39.17 -14.77
CA GLY A 311 45.68 39.40 -14.86
C GLY A 311 46.16 38.82 -16.19
N LYS A 312 47.06 39.55 -16.86
CA LYS A 312 47.59 39.27 -18.20
C LYS A 312 47.92 37.79 -18.42
N ASP A 313 47.52 37.32 -19.60
CA ASP A 313 47.87 36.04 -20.23
C ASP A 313 47.06 34.82 -19.75
N GLU A 314 45.83 34.68 -20.26
CA GLU A 314 45.24 33.40 -20.71
C GLU A 314 43.87 33.68 -21.38
N GLU A 315 43.74 33.30 -22.66
CA GLU A 315 42.49 33.35 -23.42
C GLU A 315 41.51 32.29 -22.90
N TYR A 316 40.53 32.66 -22.07
CA TYR A 316 39.21 32.04 -22.03
C TYR A 316 38.18 33.07 -21.51
N ASN A 317 37.15 33.33 -22.33
CA ASN A 317 35.97 34.10 -21.97
C ASN A 317 35.06 33.26 -21.04
N ASP A 318 34.70 33.80 -19.88
CA ASP A 318 33.31 34.02 -19.47
C ASP A 318 33.24 34.74 -18.11
N GLU A 319 32.84 36.01 -18.15
CA GLU A 319 32.57 36.88 -17.01
C GLU A 319 31.25 36.50 -16.31
N TYR A 320 31.19 35.36 -15.62
CA TYR A 320 30.03 35.01 -14.79
C TYR A 320 30.27 35.34 -13.32
N ASP A 321 29.56 36.35 -12.80
CA ASP A 321 29.38 36.61 -11.36
C ASP A 321 28.01 36.08 -10.95
N GLY A 322 27.99 34.97 -10.21
CA GLY A 322 26.74 34.28 -9.90
C GLY A 322 26.92 32.96 -9.15
N TRP A 323 25.80 32.34 -8.80
CA TRP A 323 25.78 31.02 -8.20
C TRP A 323 25.94 29.95 -9.27
N ILE A 324 26.76 28.94 -8.98
CA ILE A 324 26.96 27.79 -9.85
C ILE A 324 26.71 26.48 -9.10
N LEU A 325 26.20 25.51 -9.82
CA LEU A 325 26.07 24.12 -9.41
C LEU A 325 27.22 23.33 -10.00
N GLN A 326 28.09 22.78 -9.17
CA GLN A 326 29.11 21.83 -9.58
C GLN A 326 28.57 20.41 -9.38
N ALA A 327 28.56 19.61 -10.43
CA ALA A 327 28.18 18.21 -10.37
C ALA A 327 29.31 17.32 -10.91
N VAL A 328 29.70 16.33 -10.11
CA VAL A 328 30.68 15.30 -10.49
C VAL A 328 29.98 13.94 -10.47
N ARG A 329 29.96 13.23 -11.60
CA ARG A 329 29.32 11.92 -11.67
C ARG A 329 30.19 10.87 -10.97
N LYS A 330 29.63 10.19 -9.98
CA LYS A 330 30.30 9.18 -9.14
C LYS A 330 29.85 7.75 -9.39
N SER A 331 28.75 7.54 -10.11
CA SER A 331 28.30 6.19 -10.47
C SER A 331 27.47 6.17 -11.75
N ASN A 332 27.30 4.97 -12.30
CA ASN A 332 26.35 4.66 -13.38
C ASN A 332 25.09 3.92 -12.90
N PHE A 333 24.92 3.83 -11.58
CA PHE A 333 23.82 3.12 -10.95
C PHE A 333 23.38 3.83 -9.67
N ILE A 334 22.16 3.54 -9.24
CA ILE A 334 21.70 3.80 -7.86
C ILE A 334 21.34 2.49 -7.19
N ILE A 335 21.52 2.43 -5.87
CA ILE A 335 21.09 1.33 -5.01
C ILE A 335 19.71 1.72 -4.48
N LYS A 336 18.73 0.84 -4.65
CA LYS A 336 17.43 0.95 -3.96
C LYS A 336 17.17 -0.32 -3.17
N ILE A 337 16.74 -0.16 -1.92
CA ILE A 337 16.27 -1.26 -1.10
C ILE A 337 14.77 -1.40 -1.32
N ARG A 338 14.36 -2.48 -2.00
CA ARG A 338 12.96 -2.69 -2.41
C ARG A 338 12.09 -3.15 -1.26
N ARG A 339 12.58 -4.11 -0.47
CA ARG A 339 11.87 -4.71 0.66
C ARG A 339 12.84 -5.41 1.61
N GLY A 340 12.45 -5.53 2.87
CA GLY A 340 13.12 -6.41 3.83
C GLY A 340 12.65 -7.85 3.63
N VAL A 341 13.57 -8.78 3.44
CA VAL A 341 13.31 -10.21 3.28
C VAL A 341 13.55 -10.91 4.61
N ILE A 342 12.53 -11.58 5.14
CA ILE A 342 12.60 -12.35 6.37
C ILE A 342 12.47 -13.82 6.00
N TYR A 343 13.49 -14.62 6.29
CA TYR A 343 13.39 -16.07 6.15
C TYR A 343 12.81 -16.66 7.43
N ASN A 344 11.67 -17.34 7.27
CA ASN A 344 11.02 -18.06 8.34
C ASN A 344 11.29 -19.56 8.15
N SER A 345 12.05 -20.14 9.08
CA SER A 345 12.17 -21.58 9.19
C SER A 345 11.11 -22.07 10.19
N ILE A 346 10.30 -23.04 9.79
CA ILE A 346 9.24 -23.60 10.64
C ILE A 346 9.84 -24.31 11.87
N LYS A 347 11.07 -24.83 11.75
CA LYS A 347 11.69 -25.73 12.74
C LYS A 347 11.74 -25.24 14.20
N PHE A 348 11.68 -23.94 14.48
CA PHE A 348 11.84 -23.43 15.86
C PHE A 348 11.13 -22.10 16.14
N SER A 349 10.14 -21.68 15.33
CA SER A 349 9.49 -20.36 15.50
C SER A 349 10.52 -19.20 15.62
N HIS A 350 11.68 -19.34 14.98
CA HIS A 350 12.76 -18.36 14.98
C HIS A 350 12.91 -17.73 13.60
N GLN A 351 12.71 -16.41 13.54
CA GLN A 351 13.12 -15.58 12.41
C GLN A 351 14.64 -15.71 12.27
N THR A 352 15.10 -16.33 11.19
CA THR A 352 16.49 -16.78 11.11
C THR A 352 17.38 -15.71 10.47
N GLU A 353 16.91 -14.99 9.44
CA GLU A 353 17.73 -13.93 8.82
C GLU A 353 16.89 -12.77 8.24
N HIS A 354 17.26 -11.55 8.61
CA HIS A 354 16.84 -10.32 7.93
C HIS A 354 17.81 -10.04 6.78
N GLN A 355 17.34 -10.29 5.56
CA GLN A 355 18.01 -9.91 4.34
C GLN A 355 17.26 -8.75 3.67
N LEU A 356 17.86 -8.11 2.67
CA LEU A 356 17.33 -6.95 1.97
C LEU A 356 17.40 -7.24 0.49
N GLU A 357 16.31 -6.99 -0.20
CA GLU A 357 16.29 -7.08 -1.66
C GLU A 357 16.78 -5.74 -2.23
N ILE A 358 17.99 -5.76 -2.76
CA ILE A 358 18.64 -4.62 -3.39
C ILE A 358 18.44 -4.73 -4.89
N ILE A 359 17.96 -3.66 -5.50
CA ILE A 359 18.00 -3.47 -6.94
C ILE A 359 18.99 -2.37 -7.26
N THR A 360 19.70 -2.56 -8.35
CA THR A 360 20.53 -1.51 -8.94
C THR A 360 19.91 -1.07 -10.24
N LEU A 361 19.69 0.23 -10.36
CA LEU A 361 19.11 0.83 -11.56
C LEU A 361 20.25 1.49 -12.33
N GLY A 362 20.67 0.90 -13.45
CA GLY A 362 21.72 1.43 -14.32
C GLY A 362 21.24 1.49 -15.78
N ASN A 363 21.39 2.63 -16.45
CA ASN A 363 20.95 2.85 -17.83
C ASN A 363 19.48 2.50 -18.16
N GLY A 364 18.60 2.41 -17.15
CA GLY A 364 17.20 2.00 -17.33
C GLY A 364 16.97 0.49 -17.28
N ILE A 365 18.00 -0.31 -17.05
CA ILE A 365 17.91 -1.75 -16.81
C ILE A 365 18.01 -1.99 -15.31
N SER A 366 17.00 -2.63 -14.73
CA SER A 366 17.09 -3.18 -13.38
C SER A 366 17.97 -4.42 -13.44
N ALA A 367 19.08 -4.44 -12.70
CA ALA A 367 19.79 -5.69 -12.47
C ALA A 367 18.87 -6.68 -11.72
N ASN A 368 19.20 -7.97 -11.80
CA ASN A 368 18.50 -8.99 -11.02
C ASN A 368 18.53 -8.62 -9.53
N PRO A 369 17.39 -8.75 -8.81
CA PRO A 369 17.34 -8.42 -7.39
C PRO A 369 18.34 -9.25 -6.60
N LEU A 370 19.12 -8.58 -5.75
CA LEU A 370 20.12 -9.18 -4.89
C LEU A 370 19.57 -9.26 -3.48
N ILE A 371 19.54 -10.46 -2.90
CA ILE A 371 19.14 -10.65 -1.52
C ILE A 371 20.43 -10.69 -0.67
N VAL A 372 20.58 -9.72 0.22
CA VAL A 372 21.81 -9.49 1.00
C VAL A 372 21.47 -9.27 2.47
N SER A 373 22.20 -9.85 3.41
CA SER A 373 21.96 -9.61 4.85
C SER A 373 22.30 -8.18 5.26
N ILE A 374 21.69 -7.69 6.35
CA ILE A 374 22.04 -6.36 6.92
C ILE A 374 23.53 -6.30 7.29
N LYS A 375 24.13 -7.41 7.73
CA LYS A 375 25.56 -7.46 8.07
C LYS A 375 26.44 -7.31 6.83
N GLU A 376 26.07 -7.97 5.73
CA GLU A 376 26.79 -7.88 4.46
C GLU A 376 26.62 -6.51 3.81
N ILE A 377 25.43 -5.89 3.89
CA ILE A 377 25.20 -4.52 3.35
C ILE A 377 25.87 -3.43 4.19
N LEU A 378 26.30 -3.72 5.41
CA LEU A 378 27.08 -2.77 6.21
C LEU A 378 28.59 -2.99 6.07
N ASP A 379 29.00 -4.16 5.57
CA ASP A 379 30.38 -4.46 5.22
C ASP A 379 30.68 -4.00 3.78
N ILE A 380 31.33 -2.84 3.68
CA ILE A 380 31.67 -2.19 2.42
C ILE A 380 32.47 -3.12 1.49
N ARG A 381 33.44 -3.90 2.02
CA ARG A 381 34.26 -4.79 1.17
C ARG A 381 33.41 -5.86 0.51
N ASN A 382 32.47 -6.41 1.26
CA ASN A 382 31.59 -7.47 0.78
C ASN A 382 30.61 -6.93 -0.27
N ILE A 383 30.07 -5.72 -0.07
CA ILE A 383 29.22 -5.04 -1.08
C ILE A 383 29.97 -4.79 -2.37
N HIS A 384 31.22 -4.33 -2.30
CA HIS A 384 32.04 -4.13 -3.49
C HIS A 384 32.17 -5.43 -4.30
N GLU A 385 32.37 -6.57 -3.63
CA GLU A 385 32.42 -7.88 -4.29
C GLU A 385 31.06 -8.31 -4.85
N ILE A 386 29.97 -8.13 -4.10
CA ILE A 386 28.60 -8.48 -4.53
C ILE A 386 28.19 -7.67 -5.76
N LEU A 387 28.44 -6.35 -5.76
CA LEU A 387 28.13 -5.47 -6.88
C LEU A 387 29.01 -5.78 -8.09
N LYS A 388 30.31 -6.05 -7.88
CA LYS A 388 31.24 -6.44 -8.96
C LYS A 388 30.83 -7.76 -9.63
N LYS A 389 30.37 -8.76 -8.87
CA LYS A 389 29.85 -10.03 -9.41
C LYS A 389 28.64 -9.84 -10.32
N ASN A 390 27.86 -8.78 -10.14
CA ASN A 390 26.71 -8.44 -10.98
C ASN A 390 27.05 -7.49 -12.15
N GLY A 391 28.33 -7.34 -12.47
CA GLY A 391 28.78 -6.48 -13.57
C GLY A 391 28.75 -4.98 -13.26
N ILE A 392 28.63 -4.61 -11.99
CA ILE A 392 28.59 -3.21 -11.55
C ILE A 392 29.96 -2.82 -11.03
N CYS A 393 30.66 -2.01 -11.82
CA CYS A 393 31.95 -1.46 -11.44
C CYS A 393 31.76 -0.19 -10.61
N LEU A 394 32.03 -0.29 -9.30
CA LEU A 394 32.25 0.86 -8.42
C LEU A 394 33.61 1.48 -8.80
N HIS A 395 33.60 2.60 -9.51
CA HIS A 395 34.86 3.24 -9.92
C HIS A 395 35.21 4.50 -9.13
N THR A 396 34.23 5.19 -8.53
CA THR A 396 34.46 6.58 -8.07
C THR A 396 33.79 6.98 -6.75
N LEU A 397 32.96 6.13 -6.12
CA LEU A 397 32.39 6.38 -4.79
C LEU A 397 33.37 5.98 -3.67
N LYS A 398 33.50 6.82 -2.65
CA LYS A 398 34.28 6.48 -1.45
C LYS A 398 33.48 5.58 -0.51
N ASP A 399 34.19 4.77 0.27
CA ASP A 399 33.64 3.89 1.32
C ASP A 399 32.65 4.60 2.26
N THR A 400 32.97 5.82 2.70
CA THR A 400 32.13 6.63 3.57
C THR A 400 30.85 7.12 2.88
N GLU A 401 30.95 7.49 1.61
CA GLU A 401 29.82 7.94 0.79
C GLU A 401 28.84 6.79 0.54
N LEU A 402 29.36 5.61 0.19
CA LEU A 402 28.55 4.41 -0.01
C LEU A 402 27.82 4.00 1.28
N LYS A 403 28.51 4.05 2.43
CA LYS A 403 27.89 3.77 3.74
C LYS A 403 26.74 4.72 4.06
N ASN A 404 26.92 6.02 3.79
CA ASN A 404 25.87 7.01 4.03
C ASN A 404 24.66 6.81 3.11
N ILE A 405 24.89 6.44 1.84
CA ILE A 405 23.83 6.08 0.89
C ILE A 405 23.01 4.90 1.43
N ILE A 406 23.69 3.83 1.85
CA ILE A 406 23.03 2.62 2.35
C ILE A 406 22.24 2.92 3.63
N GLN A 407 22.81 3.69 4.55
CA GLN A 407 22.10 4.10 5.77
C GLN A 407 20.85 4.92 5.46
N LYS A 408 20.90 5.81 4.46
CA LYS A 408 19.74 6.58 4.01
C LYS A 408 18.64 5.67 3.44
N GLU A 409 19.00 4.68 2.63
CA GLU A 409 18.06 3.72 2.06
C GLU A 409 17.47 2.77 3.11
N LEU A 410 18.27 2.34 4.09
CA LEU A 410 17.83 1.47 5.19
C LEU A 410 16.72 2.08 6.05
N GLY A 411 16.67 3.41 6.13
CA GLY A 411 15.62 4.13 6.86
C GLY A 411 14.26 4.18 6.16
N SER A 412 14.13 3.66 4.92
CA SER A 412 12.99 3.99 4.03
C SER A 412 12.45 2.81 3.21
N TYR A 413 12.57 1.55 3.65
CA TYR A 413 11.96 0.45 2.88
C TYR A 413 10.47 0.26 3.23
N PRO A 414 9.57 0.26 2.23
CA PRO A 414 8.12 0.29 2.45
C PRO A 414 7.50 -1.09 2.73
N LYS A 415 8.19 -2.19 2.40
CA LYS A 415 7.60 -3.54 2.39
C LYS A 415 8.50 -4.59 3.02
N ARG A 416 7.89 -5.65 3.56
CA ARG A 416 8.50 -6.85 4.11
C ARG A 416 8.06 -8.06 3.28
N LEU A 417 9.00 -8.81 2.72
CA LEU A 417 8.77 -10.12 2.13
C LEU A 417 9.08 -11.19 3.18
N GLN A 418 8.12 -12.03 3.51
CA GLN A 418 8.35 -13.21 4.33
C GLN A 418 8.48 -14.44 3.43
N VAL A 419 9.64 -15.11 3.51
CA VAL A 419 9.95 -16.29 2.73
C VAL A 419 9.83 -17.52 3.63
N PHE A 420 8.92 -18.42 3.28
CA PHE A 420 8.70 -19.67 3.99
C PHE A 420 9.25 -20.84 3.17
N GLU A 421 9.88 -21.81 3.82
CA GLU A 421 10.56 -22.92 3.12
C GLU A 421 9.57 -23.92 2.49
N ASN A 422 8.40 -24.12 3.09
CA ASN A 422 7.43 -25.11 2.64
C ASN A 422 6.00 -24.56 2.65
N PRO A 423 5.11 -25.10 1.80
CA PRO A 423 3.67 -24.84 1.90
C PRO A 423 3.15 -25.33 3.26
N GLY A 424 2.22 -24.58 3.85
CA GLY A 424 1.67 -24.94 5.16
C GLY A 424 1.02 -23.77 5.88
N TYR A 425 0.73 -24.01 7.17
CA TYR A 425 0.17 -23.03 8.08
C TYR A 425 1.18 -21.93 8.41
N ILE A 426 0.72 -20.69 8.36
CA ILE A 426 1.50 -19.49 8.63
C ILE A 426 0.68 -18.61 9.56
N SER A 427 1.24 -18.27 10.72
CA SER A 427 0.66 -17.27 11.62
C SER A 427 1.40 -15.95 11.46
N LEU A 428 0.68 -14.88 11.14
CA LEU A 428 1.17 -13.51 11.03
C LEU A 428 0.38 -12.60 11.98
N GLU A 429 0.91 -11.39 12.25
CA GLU A 429 0.17 -10.35 12.98
C GLU A 429 -1.17 -9.99 12.29
N SER A 430 -1.26 -10.20 10.98
CA SER A 430 -2.44 -9.95 10.14
C SER A 430 -3.41 -11.12 10.03
N GLY A 431 -3.20 -12.22 10.77
CA GLY A 431 -4.07 -13.39 10.79
C GLY A 431 -3.38 -14.70 10.42
N ASN A 432 -4.17 -15.77 10.32
CA ASN A 432 -3.67 -17.11 10.03
C ASN A 432 -3.94 -17.49 8.57
N TYR A 433 -2.90 -17.97 7.90
CA TYR A 433 -2.92 -18.24 6.47
C TYR A 433 -2.39 -19.64 6.17
N TRP A 434 -2.96 -20.27 5.15
CA TRP A 434 -2.40 -21.47 4.53
C TRP A 434 -1.78 -21.12 3.18
N ALA A 435 -0.46 -21.31 3.04
CA ALA A 435 0.26 -20.92 1.82
C ALA A 435 0.47 -22.08 0.85
N TYR A 436 0.17 -21.80 -0.42
CA TYR A 436 0.53 -22.60 -1.60
C TYR A 436 1.54 -21.82 -2.45
N LYS A 437 2.12 -22.47 -3.47
CA LYS A 437 3.14 -21.84 -4.31
C LYS A 437 2.64 -20.60 -5.07
N ASN A 438 1.35 -20.53 -5.38
CA ASN A 438 0.77 -19.49 -6.23
C ASN A 438 -0.44 -18.79 -5.59
N SER A 439 -0.72 -19.03 -4.31
CA SER A 439 -1.85 -18.46 -3.57
C SER A 439 -1.72 -18.71 -2.07
N CYS A 440 -2.38 -17.89 -1.25
CA CYS A 440 -2.67 -18.27 0.13
C CYS A 440 -4.17 -18.22 0.40
N ILE A 441 -4.61 -18.99 1.39
CA ILE A 441 -5.98 -18.98 1.89
C ILE A 441 -5.92 -18.39 3.30
N ASN A 442 -6.69 -17.34 3.56
CA ASN A 442 -6.91 -16.89 4.94
C ASN A 442 -7.84 -17.90 5.64
N ILE A 443 -7.41 -18.43 6.78
CA ILE A 443 -8.14 -19.50 7.48
C ILE A 443 -9.42 -18.95 8.13
N ASP A 444 -9.35 -17.74 8.67
CA ASP A 444 -10.44 -17.09 9.40
C ASP A 444 -11.52 -16.61 8.42
N THR A 445 -11.12 -15.90 7.36
CA THR A 445 -12.06 -15.31 6.39
C THR A 445 -12.41 -16.25 5.23
N LYS A 446 -11.67 -17.36 5.07
CA LYS A 446 -11.76 -18.31 3.94
C LYS A 446 -11.49 -17.66 2.58
N GLU A 447 -10.89 -16.48 2.55
CA GLU A 447 -10.58 -15.74 1.33
C GLU A 447 -9.34 -16.31 0.63
N LEU A 448 -9.43 -16.49 -0.69
CA LEU A 448 -8.33 -16.95 -1.54
C LEU A 448 -7.57 -15.75 -2.12
N ILE A 449 -6.32 -15.57 -1.72
CA ILE A 449 -5.44 -14.51 -2.18
C ILE A 449 -4.51 -15.09 -3.25
N LYS A 450 -4.61 -14.58 -4.49
CA LYS A 450 -3.80 -15.03 -5.63
C LYS A 450 -2.41 -14.37 -5.61
N ALA A 451 -1.38 -15.12 -5.99
CA ALA A 451 -0.04 -14.57 -6.18
C ALA A 451 0.05 -13.69 -7.44
N HIS A 452 0.87 -12.64 -7.37
CA HIS A 452 1.27 -11.82 -8.51
C HIS A 452 2.80 -11.90 -8.65
N ASN A 453 3.29 -12.43 -9.79
CA ASN A 453 4.72 -12.65 -10.05
C ASN A 453 5.44 -13.43 -8.93
N ASP A 454 4.90 -14.59 -8.56
CA ASP A 454 5.40 -15.50 -7.51
C ASP A 454 5.40 -14.96 -6.06
N CYS A 455 4.89 -13.75 -5.82
CA CYS A 455 4.70 -13.18 -4.48
C CYS A 455 3.20 -13.03 -4.16
N ILE A 456 2.80 -13.31 -2.93
CA ILE A 456 1.40 -13.17 -2.45
C ILE A 456 1.33 -11.96 -1.53
N SER A 457 0.59 -10.91 -1.91
CA SER A 457 0.42 -9.71 -1.07
C SER A 457 -0.69 -9.96 -0.06
N ILE A 458 -0.38 -9.94 1.23
CA ILE A 458 -1.39 -10.08 2.30
C ILE A 458 -1.95 -8.72 2.67
N ASP A 459 -1.07 -7.75 2.88
CA ASP A 459 -1.43 -6.38 3.18
C ASP A 459 -0.53 -5.42 2.35
N ASN A 460 -0.66 -4.11 2.59
CA ASN A 460 0.11 -3.10 1.85
C ASN A 460 1.62 -3.19 2.13
N ASP A 461 2.00 -3.76 3.27
CA ASP A 461 3.36 -3.75 3.82
C ASP A 461 4.00 -5.15 3.82
N THR A 462 3.24 -6.23 3.63
CA THR A 462 3.65 -7.63 3.80
C THR A 462 3.34 -8.47 2.55
N GLU A 463 4.40 -9.05 2.00
CA GLU A 463 4.35 -10.02 0.89
C GLU A 463 4.85 -11.38 1.38
N LEU A 464 4.32 -12.46 0.82
CA LEU A 464 4.75 -13.83 1.06
C LEU A 464 5.36 -14.45 -0.19
N SER A 465 6.36 -15.31 0.01
CA SER A 465 6.89 -16.19 -1.03
C SER A 465 7.25 -17.56 -0.44
N LEU A 466 7.10 -18.62 -1.23
CA LEU A 466 7.53 -19.96 -0.85
C LEU A 466 8.84 -20.34 -1.54
N LYS A 467 9.83 -20.81 -0.77
CA LYS A 467 11.11 -21.31 -1.26
C LYS A 467 11.25 -22.81 -0.99
N VAL A 468 10.80 -23.58 -1.96
CA VAL A 468 10.77 -25.05 -1.92
C VAL A 468 12.17 -25.64 -1.76
N ILE A 469 12.35 -26.50 -0.75
CA ILE A 469 13.58 -27.28 -0.55
C ILE A 469 13.72 -28.33 -1.67
N ALA A 470 14.95 -28.59 -2.13
CA ALA A 470 15.22 -29.58 -3.16
C ALA A 470 14.65 -30.97 -2.78
N GLY A 471 13.82 -31.54 -3.65
CA GLY A 471 13.12 -32.81 -3.43
C GLY A 471 11.65 -32.64 -3.01
N MET A 472 11.33 -31.58 -2.27
CA MET A 472 9.95 -31.28 -1.84
C MET A 472 9.09 -30.78 -3.01
N LYS A 473 7.78 -31.05 -2.93
CA LYS A 473 6.79 -30.55 -3.89
C LYS A 473 6.18 -29.25 -3.39
N ALA A 474 5.70 -28.44 -4.33
CA ALA A 474 5.05 -27.19 -4.00
C ALA A 474 3.69 -27.15 -4.70
N PRO A 475 2.63 -27.53 -3.99
CA PRO A 475 1.29 -27.60 -4.54
C PRO A 475 0.90 -26.21 -5.02
N LYS A 476 0.32 -26.17 -6.22
CA LYS A 476 -0.25 -24.97 -6.81
C LYS A 476 -1.77 -25.13 -6.82
N ILE A 477 -2.50 -24.11 -6.36
CA ILE A 477 -3.94 -24.05 -6.58
C ILE A 477 -4.18 -23.79 -8.07
N ARG A 478 -4.90 -24.70 -8.74
CA ARG A 478 -5.31 -24.47 -10.12
C ARG A 478 -6.57 -23.62 -10.11
N TYR A 479 -6.50 -22.43 -10.70
CA TYR A 479 -7.69 -21.61 -10.92
C TYR A 479 -8.41 -22.14 -12.15
N ILE A 480 -9.60 -22.71 -11.95
CA ILE A 480 -10.40 -23.24 -13.05
C ILE A 480 -11.45 -22.19 -13.38
N GLU A 481 -11.11 -21.34 -14.34
CA GLU A 481 -11.99 -20.27 -14.85
C GLU A 481 -12.61 -20.65 -16.22
N GLN A 482 -12.26 -21.83 -16.74
CA GLN A 482 -12.72 -22.35 -18.03
C GLN A 482 -14.12 -22.94 -17.94
N GLU A 483 -14.89 -22.87 -19.03
CA GLU A 483 -16.17 -23.57 -19.15
C GLU A 483 -15.96 -25.08 -19.18
N VAL A 484 -16.97 -25.83 -18.72
CA VAL A 484 -16.91 -27.29 -18.59
C VAL A 484 -16.61 -27.97 -19.94
N ASP A 485 -17.11 -27.42 -21.05
CA ASP A 485 -16.89 -27.98 -22.39
C ASP A 485 -15.40 -27.98 -22.79
N ILE A 486 -14.67 -26.91 -22.45
CA ILE A 486 -13.23 -26.80 -22.69
C ILE A 486 -12.45 -27.81 -21.84
N LEU A 487 -12.90 -28.02 -20.59
CA LEU A 487 -12.28 -28.97 -19.67
C LEU A 487 -12.45 -30.43 -20.14
N LEU A 488 -13.61 -30.75 -20.75
CA LEU A 488 -13.91 -32.07 -21.29
C LEU A 488 -13.07 -32.39 -22.53
N ASP A 489 -12.82 -31.40 -23.37
CA ASP A 489 -11.92 -31.52 -24.53
C ASP A 489 -10.45 -31.73 -24.10
N GLU A 490 -10.00 -31.06 -23.03
CA GLU A 490 -8.64 -31.19 -22.50
C GLU A 490 -8.42 -32.55 -21.79
N TYR A 491 -9.45 -33.07 -21.10
CA TYR A 491 -9.38 -34.30 -20.31
C TYR A 491 -10.48 -35.30 -20.69
N PRO A 492 -10.25 -36.15 -21.71
CA PRO A 492 -11.27 -37.08 -22.22
C PRO A 492 -11.83 -38.05 -21.17
N TYR A 493 -11.06 -38.37 -20.12
CA TYR A 493 -11.53 -39.25 -19.04
C TYR A 493 -12.68 -38.64 -18.23
N LEU A 494 -12.78 -37.30 -18.14
CA LEU A 494 -13.86 -36.61 -17.46
C LEU A 494 -15.20 -36.76 -18.17
N GLN A 495 -15.19 -37.04 -19.48
CA GLN A 495 -16.41 -37.18 -20.28
C GLN A 495 -17.27 -38.36 -19.84
N SER A 496 -16.64 -39.44 -19.35
CA SER A 496 -17.34 -40.60 -18.79
C SER A 496 -18.05 -40.30 -17.47
N VAL A 497 -17.52 -39.36 -16.68
CA VAL A 497 -18.09 -38.91 -15.42
C VAL A 497 -19.17 -37.85 -15.68
N TYR A 498 -18.91 -36.92 -16.60
CA TYR A 498 -19.87 -35.90 -17.01
C TYR A 498 -21.12 -36.50 -17.64
N SER A 499 -20.99 -37.57 -18.44
CA SER A 499 -22.15 -38.28 -18.99
C SER A 499 -23.01 -38.95 -17.91
N ARG A 500 -22.44 -39.29 -16.74
CA ARG A 500 -23.14 -39.94 -15.63
C ARG A 500 -23.71 -38.95 -14.60
N TYR A 501 -23.02 -37.84 -14.37
CA TYR A 501 -23.31 -36.90 -13.28
C TYR A 501 -23.46 -35.44 -13.73
N GLY A 502 -23.45 -35.15 -15.02
CA GLY A 502 -23.51 -33.79 -15.58
C GLY A 502 -24.80 -33.02 -15.24
N ASP A 503 -25.87 -33.72 -14.87
CA ASP A 503 -27.12 -33.12 -14.40
C ASP A 503 -26.97 -32.46 -13.01
N TYR A 504 -26.00 -32.91 -12.20
CA TYR A 504 -25.83 -32.46 -10.81
C TYR A 504 -24.87 -31.27 -10.65
N THR A 505 -23.97 -31.05 -11.60
CA THR A 505 -23.08 -29.89 -11.56
C THR A 505 -22.68 -29.39 -12.93
N ARG A 506 -22.67 -28.06 -13.06
CA ARG A 506 -22.10 -27.33 -14.21
C ARG A 506 -20.83 -26.57 -13.83
N LYS A 507 -20.32 -26.75 -12.60
CA LYS A 507 -19.10 -26.10 -12.16
C LYS A 507 -17.89 -27.02 -12.40
N PRO A 508 -16.83 -26.54 -13.04
CA PRO A 508 -15.66 -27.36 -13.39
C PRO A 508 -14.94 -28.00 -12.19
N ASP A 509 -14.81 -27.24 -11.10
CA ASP A 509 -14.21 -27.68 -9.84
C ASP A 509 -14.98 -28.86 -9.21
N GLN A 510 -16.30 -28.78 -9.21
CA GLN A 510 -17.17 -29.84 -8.72
C GLN A 510 -17.12 -31.09 -9.60
N LEU A 511 -16.99 -30.93 -10.92
CA LEU A 511 -16.84 -32.05 -11.85
C LEU A 511 -15.52 -32.82 -11.60
N ILE A 512 -14.42 -32.10 -11.35
CA ILE A 512 -13.14 -32.73 -11.01
C ILE A 512 -13.21 -33.46 -9.67
N ALA A 513 -13.85 -32.85 -8.67
CA ALA A 513 -14.06 -33.50 -7.38
C ALA A 513 -14.92 -34.77 -7.52
N LEU A 514 -16.00 -34.73 -8.31
CA LEU A 514 -16.84 -35.89 -8.61
C LEU A 514 -16.06 -36.99 -9.33
N ALA A 515 -15.19 -36.63 -10.28
CA ALA A 515 -14.35 -37.58 -10.98
C ALA A 515 -13.35 -38.25 -10.02
N LEU A 516 -12.74 -37.48 -9.11
CA LEU A 516 -11.88 -38.02 -8.06
C LEU A 516 -12.64 -39.02 -7.19
N PHE A 517 -13.81 -38.63 -6.66
CA PHE A 517 -14.60 -39.49 -5.80
C PHE A 517 -15.11 -40.75 -6.50
N THR A 518 -15.60 -40.63 -7.73
CA THR A 518 -16.08 -41.78 -8.53
C THR A 518 -14.95 -42.78 -8.77
N ASN A 519 -13.78 -42.29 -9.19
CA ASN A 519 -12.62 -43.14 -9.43
C ASN A 519 -12.13 -43.82 -8.13
N VAL A 520 -12.16 -43.12 -6.99
CA VAL A 520 -11.80 -43.71 -5.69
C VAL A 520 -12.82 -44.79 -5.29
N ILE A 521 -14.13 -44.55 -5.43
CA ILE A 521 -15.18 -45.55 -5.13
C ILE A 521 -14.99 -46.79 -5.99
N GLU A 522 -14.84 -46.61 -7.29
CA GLU A 522 -14.71 -47.72 -8.24
C GLU A 522 -13.43 -48.53 -8.01
N THR A 523 -12.31 -47.86 -7.74
CA THR A 523 -11.01 -48.53 -7.49
C THR A 523 -11.04 -49.36 -6.21
N TYR A 524 -11.79 -48.92 -5.20
CA TYR A 524 -11.82 -49.54 -3.88
C TYR A 524 -13.13 -50.27 -3.57
N ASN A 525 -13.89 -50.68 -4.61
CA ASN A 525 -15.15 -51.42 -4.50
C ASN A 525 -16.11 -50.83 -3.44
N CYS A 526 -16.29 -49.51 -3.46
CA CYS A 526 -17.19 -48.79 -2.55
C CYS A 526 -16.84 -48.90 -1.06
N THR A 527 -15.59 -49.20 -0.70
CA THR A 527 -15.15 -49.13 0.71
C THR A 527 -15.08 -47.67 1.19
N ILE A 528 -15.49 -47.43 2.43
CA ILE A 528 -15.60 -46.08 3.03
C ILE A 528 -14.24 -45.59 3.59
N GLU A 529 -13.33 -46.51 3.93
CA GLU A 529 -12.04 -46.19 4.55
C GLU A 529 -11.16 -45.23 3.72
N PRO A 530 -11.02 -45.36 2.37
CA PRO A 530 -10.25 -44.42 1.56
C PRO A 530 -10.81 -42.99 1.59
N PHE A 531 -12.13 -42.85 1.73
CA PHE A 531 -12.79 -41.55 1.87
C PHE A 531 -12.51 -40.89 3.20
N LEU A 532 -12.52 -41.68 4.28
CA LEU A 532 -12.13 -41.20 5.61
C LEU A 532 -10.66 -40.76 5.61
N ILE A 533 -9.77 -41.54 4.98
CA ILE A 533 -8.35 -41.19 4.87
C ILE A 533 -8.14 -39.92 4.03
N LEU A 534 -8.80 -39.82 2.88
CA LEU A 534 -8.72 -38.62 2.03
C LEU A 534 -9.35 -37.40 2.72
N GLY A 535 -10.47 -37.58 3.41
CA GLY A 535 -11.14 -36.54 4.19
C GLY A 535 -10.27 -36.04 5.34
N THR A 536 -9.73 -36.94 6.17
CA THR A 536 -8.77 -36.59 7.23
C THR A 536 -7.52 -35.95 6.65
N ALA A 537 -7.03 -36.41 5.50
CA ALA A 537 -5.90 -35.80 4.83
C ALA A 537 -6.23 -34.42 4.25
N ILE A 538 -7.46 -34.13 3.81
CA ILE A 538 -7.84 -32.78 3.37
C ILE A 538 -8.07 -31.86 4.58
N MET A 539 -8.53 -32.42 5.70
CA MET A 539 -8.79 -31.72 6.96
C MET A 539 -7.57 -31.59 7.87
N SER A 540 -6.45 -32.24 7.54
CA SER A 540 -5.20 -32.14 8.30
C SER A 540 -4.67 -30.71 8.54
N PRO A 541 -4.98 -29.67 7.73
CA PRO A 541 -4.63 -28.28 8.03
C PRO A 541 -5.37 -27.69 9.23
N PHE A 542 -6.54 -28.26 9.56
CA PHE A 542 -7.45 -27.79 10.61
C PHE A 542 -7.43 -28.72 11.82
N VAL A 543 -6.42 -29.58 11.96
CA VAL A 543 -6.38 -30.59 13.03
C VAL A 543 -6.33 -29.95 14.40
N SER A 544 -5.70 -28.79 14.56
CA SER A 544 -5.73 -27.99 15.79
C SER A 544 -7.15 -27.59 16.15
N GLU A 545 -7.86 -26.97 15.21
CA GLU A 545 -9.22 -26.46 15.39
C GLU A 545 -10.21 -27.61 15.62
N ILE A 546 -10.07 -28.70 14.85
CA ILE A 546 -10.88 -29.91 15.00
C ILE A 546 -10.62 -30.58 16.34
N PHE A 547 -9.37 -30.62 16.81
CA PHE A 547 -9.04 -31.18 18.11
C PHE A 547 -9.59 -30.32 19.24
N ASP A 548 -9.49 -29.01 19.14
CA ASP A 548 -10.02 -28.07 20.13
C ASP A 548 -11.56 -28.14 20.21
N GLU A 549 -12.24 -28.28 19.07
CA GLU A 549 -13.70 -28.43 19.03
C GLU A 549 -14.18 -29.84 19.45
N LEU A 550 -13.51 -30.90 18.99
CA LEU A 550 -13.94 -32.29 19.21
C LEU A 550 -13.31 -32.94 20.44
N GLN A 551 -12.34 -32.28 21.09
CA GLN A 551 -11.55 -32.80 22.20
C GLN A 551 -10.91 -34.18 21.90
N GLY A 552 -10.49 -34.39 20.66
CA GLY A 552 -9.93 -35.67 20.20
C GLY A 552 -9.43 -35.65 18.76
N PHE A 553 -8.50 -36.56 18.45
CA PHE A 553 -7.94 -36.68 17.09
C PHE A 553 -8.83 -37.57 16.20
N PRO A 554 -9.02 -37.22 14.92
CA PRO A 554 -9.68 -38.10 13.96
C PRO A 554 -8.77 -39.29 13.62
N ILE A 555 -8.93 -40.41 14.34
CA ILE A 555 -8.17 -41.65 14.10
C ILE A 555 -8.79 -42.40 12.91
N ALA A 556 -8.04 -42.50 11.81
CA ALA A 556 -8.39 -43.37 10.68
C ALA A 556 -7.68 -44.73 10.81
N PHE A 557 -8.45 -45.82 10.86
CA PHE A 557 -7.92 -47.19 10.76
C PHE A 557 -7.88 -47.61 9.28
N ALA A 558 -6.76 -48.19 8.83
CA ALA A 558 -6.58 -48.65 7.45
C ALA A 558 -6.69 -50.19 7.35
N GLY A 559 -7.86 -50.71 6.97
CA GLY A 559 -8.08 -52.12 6.59
C GLY A 559 -7.54 -52.45 5.19
N GLY A 560 -7.43 -53.74 4.82
CA GLY A 560 -6.81 -54.26 3.57
C GLY A 560 -7.57 -53.93 2.27
N GLU A 561 -7.20 -54.33 1.04
CA GLU A 561 -6.12 -55.14 0.47
C GLU A 561 -5.75 -54.60 -0.92
N SER A 562 -4.55 -54.01 -1.06
CA SER A 562 -3.66 -54.06 -2.23
C SER A 562 -2.43 -53.19 -1.91
N GLN A 563 -1.22 -53.73 -2.07
CA GLN A 563 0.01 -52.96 -1.79
C GLN A 563 0.15 -51.72 -2.70
N SER A 564 -0.44 -51.75 -3.90
CA SER A 564 -0.36 -50.65 -4.88
C SER A 564 -1.35 -49.50 -4.58
N GLY A 565 -2.60 -49.80 -4.21
CA GLY A 565 -3.60 -48.77 -3.92
C GLY A 565 -3.24 -47.88 -2.73
N LYS A 566 -2.83 -48.48 -1.61
CA LYS A 566 -2.39 -47.73 -0.41
C LYS A 566 -1.21 -46.80 -0.71
N SER A 567 -0.25 -47.27 -1.51
CA SER A 567 0.92 -46.48 -1.91
C SER A 567 0.52 -45.27 -2.76
N ASN A 568 -0.41 -45.43 -3.70
CA ASN A 568 -0.89 -44.33 -4.55
C ASN A 568 -1.68 -43.27 -3.78
N LEU A 569 -2.52 -43.68 -2.82
CA LEU A 569 -3.25 -42.76 -1.95
C LEU A 569 -2.28 -41.94 -1.08
N LEU A 570 -1.27 -42.58 -0.49
CA LEU A 570 -0.24 -41.92 0.31
C LEU A 570 0.62 -40.96 -0.53
N ILE A 571 1.01 -41.35 -1.75
CA ILE A 571 1.70 -40.45 -2.69
C ILE A 571 0.83 -39.24 -3.02
N THR A 572 -0.47 -39.43 -3.19
CA THR A 572 -1.42 -38.33 -3.44
C THR A 572 -1.47 -37.37 -2.25
N ILE A 573 -1.53 -37.90 -1.03
CA ILE A 573 -1.51 -37.11 0.20
C ILE A 573 -0.19 -36.34 0.34
N ALA A 574 0.97 -36.99 0.17
CA ALA A 574 2.26 -36.29 0.19
C ALA A 574 2.33 -35.18 -0.86
N ASN A 575 1.82 -35.43 -2.08
CA ASN A 575 1.81 -34.41 -3.13
C ASN A 575 0.90 -33.22 -2.79
N LEU A 576 -0.25 -33.45 -2.12
CA LEU A 576 -1.17 -32.40 -1.67
C LEU A 576 -0.53 -31.47 -0.63
N TYR A 577 0.31 -32.04 0.25
CA TYR A 577 1.05 -31.29 1.28
C TYR A 577 2.42 -30.78 0.85
N GLY A 578 2.87 -31.11 -0.36
CA GLY A 578 4.19 -30.71 -0.83
C GLY A 578 5.36 -31.54 -0.33
N PHE A 579 5.12 -32.74 0.21
CA PHE A 579 6.18 -33.65 0.62
C PHE A 579 6.73 -34.47 -0.57
N ASP A 580 8.00 -34.87 -0.48
CA ASP A 580 8.58 -35.81 -1.43
C ASP A 580 8.03 -37.22 -1.18
N SER A 581 7.49 -37.83 -2.24
CA SER A 581 7.04 -39.22 -2.30
C SER A 581 8.10 -40.24 -1.86
N THR A 582 9.40 -39.90 -1.91
CA THR A 582 10.48 -40.79 -1.45
C THR A 582 10.49 -41.01 0.06
N TYR A 583 9.95 -40.07 0.86
CA TYR A 583 9.81 -40.21 2.32
C TYR A 583 8.79 -41.28 2.72
N LEU A 584 7.92 -41.71 1.80
CA LEU A 584 6.85 -42.68 2.05
C LEU A 584 7.24 -44.12 1.67
N LYS A 585 8.48 -44.36 1.20
CA LYS A 585 8.90 -45.65 0.64
C LYS A 585 9.22 -46.73 1.69
N SER A 586 9.30 -46.43 2.98
CA SER A 586 9.56 -47.44 4.02
C SER A 586 8.26 -48.06 4.54
N GLY A 587 8.16 -49.39 4.44
CA GLY A 587 6.93 -50.16 4.62
C GLY A 587 6.26 -50.12 6.00
N THR A 588 4.99 -50.51 5.95
CA THR A 588 4.07 -50.95 7.03
C THR A 588 3.64 -49.96 8.11
N ASP A 589 4.32 -48.85 8.38
CA ASP A 589 3.86 -47.86 9.39
C ASP A 589 3.89 -46.40 8.87
N THR A 590 3.52 -46.25 7.59
CA THR A 590 3.60 -44.99 6.84
C THR A 590 2.72 -43.84 7.38
N PRO A 591 1.51 -44.07 7.92
CA PRO A 591 0.71 -43.00 8.54
C PRO A 591 1.36 -42.44 9.82
N LYS A 592 1.99 -43.28 10.65
CA LYS A 592 2.77 -42.82 11.81
C LYS A 592 4.01 -42.04 11.38
N ASN A 593 4.66 -42.40 10.28
CA ASN A 593 5.75 -41.60 9.73
C ASN A 593 5.27 -40.25 9.18
N ILE A 594 4.09 -40.19 8.55
CA ILE A 594 3.48 -38.92 8.15
C ILE A 594 3.12 -38.10 9.40
N LEU A 595 2.45 -38.69 10.39
CA LEU A 595 2.05 -38.01 11.63
C LEU A 595 3.27 -37.55 12.44
N HIS A 596 4.27 -38.40 12.62
CA HIS A 596 5.54 -38.10 13.29
C HIS A 596 6.33 -37.02 12.54
N ASN A 597 6.27 -36.97 11.20
CA ASN A 597 6.91 -35.90 10.43
C ASN A 597 6.08 -34.60 10.41
N ILE A 598 4.75 -34.68 10.55
CA ILE A 598 3.88 -33.51 10.75
C ILE A 598 4.12 -32.94 12.15
N GLU A 599 4.25 -33.76 13.20
CA GLU A 599 4.56 -33.34 14.57
C GLU A 599 6.02 -32.84 14.74
N TYR A 600 6.99 -33.41 14.01
CA TYR A 600 8.38 -32.91 14.03
C TYR A 600 8.60 -31.64 13.18
N LEU A 601 7.60 -31.23 12.40
CA LEU A 601 7.60 -30.04 11.54
C LEU A 601 6.50 -29.03 11.90
N GLN A 602 5.73 -29.26 12.98
CA GLN A 602 5.05 -28.20 13.74
C GLN A 602 6.07 -27.53 14.67
#